data_AF-A0A937U3M7-F1
#
_entry.id   AF-A0A937U3M7-F1
#
_cell.length_a   1.000
_cell.length_b   1.000
_cell.length_c   1.000
_cell.angle_alpha   90.00
_cell.angle_beta   90.00
_cell.angle_gamma   90.00
#
_symmetry.space_group_name_H-M   'P 1'
#
loop_
_entity.id
_entity.type
_entity.pdbx_description
1 polymer ?
#
loop_
_entity_poly.entity_id
_entity_poly.type
_entity_poly.pdbx_seq_one_letter_code
_entity_poly.pdbx_strand_id
1 'polypeptide(L)'
;MKVILAKTAGFCMGVRRAMEIVMAETNKKEGPLFSFGPLIHNQQVLDLLEAKGVKATDDLNGLKTGRIVIRAHGIPPEKHLAL
;
A
#
# COMPACT_ATOMS: atom_id res chain seq x y z
N MET A 1 -28.31 -3.40 -24.93
CA MET A 1 -27.79 -3.97 -23.66
C MET A 1 -27.93 -2.93 -22.57
N LYS A 2 -28.56 -3.26 -21.44
CA LYS A 2 -28.75 -2.33 -20.30
C LYS A 2 -27.72 -2.65 -19.23
N VAL A 3 -26.88 -1.68 -18.88
CA VAL A 3 -25.91 -1.78 -17.77
C VAL A 3 -26.55 -1.15 -16.54
N ILE A 4 -26.52 -1.84 -15.41
CA ILE A 4 -27.06 -1.35 -14.14
C ILE A 4 -25.90 -1.33 -13.14
N LEU A 5 -25.59 -0.14 -12.61
CA LEU A 5 -24.56 0.05 -11.59
C LEU A 5 -25.17 -0.05 -10.19
N ALA A 6 -24.47 -0.71 -9.28
CA ALA A 6 -24.85 -0.77 -7.88
C ALA A 6 -24.80 0.62 -7.21
N LYS A 7 -25.62 0.85 -6.18
CA LYS A 7 -25.63 2.10 -5.40
C LYS A 7 -24.26 2.38 -4.75
N THR A 8 -23.53 1.33 -4.39
CA THR A 8 -22.18 1.42 -3.83
C THR A 8 -21.26 0.47 -4.61
N ALA A 9 -20.09 0.97 -4.99
CA ALA A 9 -19.03 0.22 -5.65
C ALA A 9 -17.68 0.90 -5.40
N GLY A 10 -16.59 0.13 -5.46
CA GLY A 10 -15.22 0.64 -5.29
C GLY A 10 -14.67 0.50 -3.88
N PHE A 11 -13.86 1.47 -3.44
CA PHE A 11 -13.08 1.37 -2.21
C PHE A 11 -13.93 1.54 -0.95
N CYS A 12 -13.74 0.62 0.00
CA CYS A 12 -14.19 0.79 1.37
C CYS A 12 -13.31 1.81 2.11
N MET A 13 -13.74 2.22 3.30
CA MET A 13 -13.00 3.17 4.14
C MET A 13 -11.57 2.71 4.42
N GLY A 14 -11.36 1.41 4.72
CA GLY A 14 -10.02 0.87 5.00
C GLY A 14 -9.06 0.99 3.81
N VAL A 15 -9.54 0.66 2.61
CA VAL A 15 -8.75 0.77 1.37
C VAL A 15 -8.47 2.25 1.04
N ARG A 16 -9.47 3.12 1.20
CA ARG A 16 -9.29 4.57 0.99
C ARG A 16 -8.23 5.14 1.92
N ARG A 17 -8.30 4.82 3.21
CA ARG A 17 -7.33 5.27 4.22
C ARG A 17 -5.91 4.77 3.90
N ALA A 18 -5.76 3.50 3.51
CA ALA A 18 -4.46 2.96 3.13
C ALA A 18 -3.85 3.71 1.93
N MET A 19 -4.66 4.02 0.92
CA MET A 19 -4.23 4.82 -0.23
C MET A 19 -3.85 6.25 0.16
N GLU A 20 -4.65 6.92 0.99
CA GLU A 20 -4.36 8.28 1.46
C GLU A 20 -3.02 8.36 2.20
N ILE A 21 -2.76 7.41 3.10
CA ILE A 21 -1.50 7.34 3.86
C ILE A 21 -0.31 7.16 2.91
N VAL A 22 -0.35 6.15 2.02
CA VAL A 22 0.77 5.88 1.11
C VAL A 22 1.02 7.07 0.18
N MET A 23 -0.03 7.67 -0.36
CA MET A 23 0.10 8.83 -1.25
C MET A 23 0.66 10.06 -0.51
N ALA A 24 0.23 10.31 0.73
CA ALA A 24 0.77 11.38 1.55
C ALA A 24 2.26 11.16 1.85
N GLU A 25 2.65 9.95 2.26
CA GLU A 25 4.06 9.62 2.53
C GLU A 25 4.93 9.69 1.26
N THR A 26 4.39 9.28 0.11
CA THR A 26 5.09 9.39 -1.17
C THR A 26 5.39 10.85 -1.51
N ASN A 27 4.42 11.74 -1.27
CA ASN A 27 4.55 13.16 -1.60
C ASN A 27 5.58 13.91 -0.74
N LYS A 28 5.94 13.40 0.44
CA LYS A 28 7.00 13.99 1.29
C LYS A 28 8.39 13.90 0.68
N LYS A 29 8.63 12.93 -0.24
CA LYS A 29 9.93 12.71 -0.90
C LYS A 29 11.11 12.46 0.07
N GLU A 30 10.84 11.93 1.26
CA GLU A 30 11.83 11.62 2.30
C GLU A 30 12.48 10.23 2.07
N GLY A 31 13.04 10.02 0.88
CA GLY A 31 13.68 8.76 0.50
C GLY A 31 12.71 7.61 0.16
N PRO A 32 13.23 6.37 0.04
CA PRO A 32 12.46 5.21 -0.43
C PRO A 32 11.25 4.90 0.45
N LEU A 33 10.13 4.56 -0.18
CA LEU A 33 8.92 4.13 0.48
C LEU A 33 8.56 2.71 0.03
N PHE A 34 8.32 1.84 1.00
CA PHE A 34 7.94 0.46 0.77
C PHE A 34 6.59 0.14 1.40
N SER A 35 5.87 -0.81 0.82
CA SER A 35 4.75 -1.47 1.50
C SER A 35 5.20 -2.88 1.90
N PHE A 36 4.87 -3.30 3.13
CA PHE A 36 5.17 -4.65 3.58
C PHE A 36 4.12 -5.63 3.03
N GLY A 37 4.48 -6.28 1.93
CA GLY A 37 3.57 -6.97 1.01
C GLY A 37 2.70 -5.99 0.20
N PRO A 38 1.79 -6.51 -0.66
CA PRO A 38 0.90 -5.68 -1.45
C PRO A 38 -0.02 -4.86 -0.54
N LEU A 39 -0.09 -3.54 -0.76
CA LEU A 39 -0.93 -2.62 0.02
C LEU A 39 -2.40 -3.10 0.08
N ILE A 40 -2.92 -3.49 -1.09
CA ILE A 40 -4.23 -4.10 -1.33
C ILE A 40 -4.14 -5.10 -2.48
N HIS A 41 -5.13 -6.01 -2.61
CA HIS A 41 -5.21 -6.96 -3.73
C HIS A 41 -5.88 -6.34 -4.97
N ASN A 42 -5.24 -5.34 -5.58
CA ASN A 42 -5.68 -4.74 -6.84
C ASN A 42 -4.46 -4.39 -7.69
N GLN A 43 -4.27 -5.09 -8.82
CA GLN A 43 -3.08 -4.94 -9.65
C GLN A 43 -2.92 -3.51 -10.19
N GLN A 44 -4.00 -2.88 -10.65
CA GLN A 44 -3.95 -1.52 -11.19
C GLN A 44 -3.46 -0.50 -10.14
N VAL A 45 -3.81 -0.71 -8.87
CA VAL A 45 -3.33 0.11 -7.77
C VAL A 45 -1.87 -0.17 -7.45
N LEU A 46 -1.44 -1.44 -7.47
CA LEU A 46 -0.04 -1.80 -7.26
C LEU A 46 0.85 -1.17 -8.35
N ASP A 47 0.43 -1.24 -9.61
CA ASP A 47 1.17 -0.64 -10.74
C ASP A 47 1.26 0.88 -10.61
N LEU A 48 0.16 1.54 -10.19
CA LEU A 48 0.14 2.98 -9.92
C LEU A 48 1.13 3.39 -8.82
N LEU A 49 1.19 2.59 -7.74
CA LEU A 49 2.08 2.84 -6.62
C LEU A 49 3.54 2.62 -7.00
N GLU A 50 3.84 1.57 -7.77
CA GLU A 50 5.18 1.33 -8.29
C GLU A 50 5.65 2.45 -9.21
N ALA A 51 4.78 2.93 -10.11
CA ALA A 51 5.07 4.09 -10.97
C ALA A 51 5.33 5.39 -10.18
N LYS A 52 4.83 5.46 -8.93
CA LYS A 52 5.08 6.56 -7.99
C LYS A 52 6.29 6.32 -7.08
N GLY A 53 7.01 5.21 -7.25
CA GLY A 53 8.20 4.87 -6.49
C GLY A 53 7.93 4.11 -5.19
N VAL A 54 6.72 3.61 -4.98
CA VAL A 54 6.36 2.78 -3.83
C VAL A 54 6.45 1.31 -4.21
N LYS A 55 7.39 0.57 -3.61
CA LYS A 55 7.59 -0.86 -3.90
C LYS A 55 6.97 -1.74 -2.84
N ALA A 56 6.35 -2.85 -3.24
CA ALA A 56 5.95 -3.90 -2.30
C ALA A 56 7.13 -4.83 -2.02
N THR A 57 7.32 -5.23 -0.76
CA THR A 57 8.33 -6.23 -0.36
C THR A 57 7.84 -7.05 0.82
N ASP A 58 8.08 -8.35 0.82
CA ASP A 58 7.82 -9.24 1.97
C ASP A 58 9.05 -9.45 2.86
N ASP A 59 10.20 -8.94 2.42
CA ASP A 59 11.46 -9.00 3.15
C ASP A 59 12.08 -7.60 3.26
N LEU A 60 12.58 -7.30 4.45
CA LEU A 60 13.24 -6.04 4.79
C LEU A 60 14.74 -6.24 5.00
N ASN A 61 15.22 -7.48 4.96
CA ASN A 61 16.63 -7.79 5.03
C ASN A 61 17.39 -7.06 3.90
N GLY A 62 18.41 -6.29 4.28
CA GLY A 62 19.22 -5.51 3.34
C GLY A 62 18.68 -4.11 3.03
N LEU A 63 17.48 -3.74 3.49
CA LEU A 63 17.03 -2.35 3.48
C LEU A 63 17.73 -1.58 4.60
N LYS A 64 18.73 -0.77 4.24
CA LYS A 64 19.47 0.05 5.20
C LYS A 64 18.71 1.30 5.63
N THR A 65 17.87 1.84 4.76
CA THR A 65 17.12 3.08 4.96
C THR A 65 15.82 3.04 4.16
N GLY A 66 14.75 3.60 4.71
CA GLY A 66 13.49 3.74 4.01
C GLY A 66 12.34 3.82 5.00
N ARG A 67 11.17 4.21 4.49
CA ARG A 67 9.91 4.19 5.24
C ARG A 67 9.10 2.98 4.79
N ILE A 68 8.36 2.40 5.72
CA ILE A 68 7.55 1.20 5.47
C ILE A 68 6.11 1.51 5.85
N VAL A 69 5.18 1.14 4.98
CA VAL A 69 3.75 1.15 5.25
C VAL A 69 3.25 -0.28 5.41
N ILE A 70 2.55 -0.53 6.50
CA ILE A 70 1.89 -1.82 6.74
C ILE A 70 0.63 -1.88 5.85
N ARG A 71 0.49 -2.98 5.11
CA ARG A 71 -0.66 -3.25 4.23
C ARG A 71 -1.99 -3.20 4.95
N ALA A 72 -3.08 -2.92 4.23
CA ALA A 72 -4.42 -2.77 4.80
C ALA A 72 -4.93 -4.02 5.54
N HIS A 73 -4.39 -5.19 5.21
CA HIS A 73 -4.72 -6.48 5.82
C HIS A 73 -4.02 -6.72 7.17
N GLY A 74 -3.07 -5.86 7.55
CA GLY A 74 -2.20 -6.07 8.71
C GLY A 74 -1.06 -7.06 8.45
N ILE A 75 -0.28 -7.28 9.52
CA ILE A 75 0.86 -8.20 9.58
C ILE A 75 0.87 -8.96 10.91
N PRO A 76 1.50 -10.15 10.98
CA PRO A 76 1.70 -10.85 12.24
C PRO A 76 2.48 -10.00 13.27
N PRO A 77 2.22 -10.15 14.58
CA PRO A 77 2.96 -9.42 15.62
C PRO A 77 4.47 -9.63 15.56
N GLU A 78 4.95 -10.84 15.25
CA GLU A 78 6.39 -11.12 15.14
C GLU A 78 7.05 -10.26 14.04
N LYS A 79 6.34 -10.05 12.93
CA LYS A 79 6.81 -9.19 11.84
C LYS A 79 6.80 -7.72 12.24
N HIS A 80 5.83 -7.30 13.05
CA HIS A 80 5.78 -5.93 13.57
C HIS A 80 6.93 -5.61 14.52
N LEU A 81 7.37 -6.56 15.34
CA LEU A 81 8.50 -6.39 16.26
C LEU A 81 9.86 -6.32 15.53
N ALA A 82 9.91 -6.78 14.29
CA ALA A 82 11.11 -6.79 13.46
C ALA A 82 11.25 -5.55 12.54
N LEU A 83 10.27 -4.63 12.58
CA LEU A 83 10.29 -3.33 11.89
C LEU A 83 11.02 -2.28 12.72
#